data_AF-A0A7W3XQD1-F1
#
_entry.id   AF-A0A7W3XQD1-F1
#
_cell.length_a   1.000
_cell.length_b   1.000
_cell.length_c   1.000
_cell.angle_alpha   90.00
_cell.angle_beta   90.00
_cell.angle_gamma   90.00
#
_symmetry.space_group_name_H-M   'P 1'
#
loop_
_entity.id
_entity.type
_entity.pdbx_description
1 polymer ?
#
loop_
_entity_poly.entity_id
_entity_poly.type
_entity_poly.pdbx_seq_one_letter_code
_entity_poly.pdbx_strand_id
1 'polypeptide(L)'
;MAAGRLTRDWNEQTSRSENDQVAKALFSRTEEADRKVVERVAEVAANRGLPRAQIALAWLFQKEEVTAPIIGSTKTSHLEDAVSALSVKLTPEEITSLEELYVPHPLV
;
A
#
# COMPACT_ATOMS: atom_id res chain seq x y z
N MET A 1 -4.77 0.85 2.27
CA MET A 1 -5.62 0.22 1.23
C MET A 1 -5.56 -1.30 1.33
N ALA A 2 -6.54 -2.01 0.75
CA ALA A 2 -6.64 -3.47 0.75
C ALA A 2 -6.80 -4.04 -0.68
N ALA A 3 -7.02 -5.36 -0.80
CA ALA A 3 -7.26 -6.07 -2.07
C ALA A 3 -6.15 -5.94 -3.13
N GLY A 4 -4.90 -5.73 -2.70
CA GLY A 4 -3.74 -5.62 -3.60
C GLY A 4 -3.66 -4.32 -4.39
N ARG A 5 -4.53 -3.34 -4.14
CA ARG A 5 -4.55 -2.05 -4.86
C ARG A 5 -3.25 -1.24 -4.71
N LEU A 6 -2.56 -1.38 -3.58
CA LEU A 6 -1.36 -0.60 -3.26
C LEU A 6 -0.08 -1.12 -3.95
N THR A 7 -0.09 -2.35 -4.46
CA THR A 7 1.13 -3.06 -4.89
C THR A 7 1.14 -3.42 -6.38
N ARG A 8 0.26 -2.81 -7.18
CA ARG A 8 0.16 -3.01 -8.63
C ARG A 8 -0.10 -1.70 -9.34
N ASP A 9 0.02 -1.67 -10.66
CA ASP A 9 -0.31 -0.47 -11.42
C ASP A 9 -1.80 -0.17 -11.34
N TRP A 10 -2.15 1.12 -11.34
CA TRP A 10 -3.52 1.56 -11.10
C TRP A 10 -4.52 0.93 -12.08
N ASN A 11 -4.12 0.81 -13.35
CA ASN A 11 -4.95 0.26 -14.42
C ASN A 11 -4.87 -1.29 -14.51
N GLU A 12 -4.04 -1.94 -13.70
CA GLU A 12 -3.85 -3.38 -13.75
C GLU A 12 -5.05 -4.12 -13.15
N GLN A 13 -5.68 -4.98 -13.96
CA GLN A 13 -6.83 -5.80 -13.54
C GLN A 13 -6.40 -7.23 -13.21
N THR A 14 -7.09 -7.80 -12.23
CA THR A 14 -6.98 -9.22 -11.86
C THR A 14 -8.38 -9.81 -11.77
N SER A 15 -8.50 -11.13 -11.85
CA SER A 15 -9.79 -11.81 -11.67
C SER A 15 -10.47 -11.44 -10.34
N ARG A 16 -9.69 -11.14 -9.29
CA ARG A 16 -10.25 -10.65 -8.03
C ARG A 16 -10.79 -9.22 -8.16
N SER A 17 -10.04 -8.30 -8.77
CA SER A 17 -10.51 -6.91 -8.89
C SER A 17 -11.72 -6.75 -9.79
N GLU A 18 -11.91 -7.66 -10.74
CA GLU A 18 -13.11 -7.70 -11.58
C GLU A 18 -14.35 -8.22 -10.84
N ASN A 19 -14.19 -9.23 -9.99
CA ASN A 19 -15.32 -9.94 -9.38
C ASN A 19 -15.66 -9.50 -7.94
N ASP A 20 -14.76 -8.80 -7.25
CA ASP A 20 -14.95 -8.35 -5.85
C ASP A 20 -15.84 -7.10 -5.79
N GLN A 21 -17.17 -7.32 -5.79
CA GLN A 21 -18.18 -6.25 -5.74
C GLN A 21 -18.11 -5.44 -4.44
N VAL A 22 -17.71 -6.07 -3.34
CA VAL A 22 -17.55 -5.40 -2.05
C VAL A 22 -16.40 -4.41 -2.12
N ALA A 23 -15.24 -4.82 -2.62
CA ALA A 23 -14.11 -3.92 -2.82
C ALA A 23 -14.44 -2.79 -3.80
N LYS A 24 -15.21 -3.05 -4.86
CA LYS A 24 -15.66 -1.98 -5.78
C LYS A 24 -16.52 -0.95 -5.06
N ALA A 25 -17.49 -1.39 -4.26
CA ALA A 25 -18.37 -0.49 -3.52
C ALA A 25 -17.61 0.33 -2.45
N LEU A 26 -16.63 -0.27 -1.78
CA LEU A 26 -15.84 0.39 -0.73
C LEU A 26 -14.91 1.48 -1.27
N PHE A 27 -14.26 1.25 -2.42
CA PHE A 27 -13.20 2.14 -2.92
C PHE A 27 -13.64 3.11 -4.03
N SER A 28 -14.88 3.01 -4.54
CA SER A 28 -15.34 3.88 -5.64
C SER A 28 -15.50 5.35 -5.24
N ARG A 29 -15.79 5.63 -3.97
CA ARG A 29 -16.06 7.00 -3.48
C ARG A 29 -14.80 7.85 -3.32
N THR A 30 -13.65 7.21 -3.14
CA THR A 30 -12.36 7.84 -2.84
C THR A 30 -11.31 7.50 -3.89
N GLU A 31 -11.75 7.01 -5.05
CA GLU A 31 -10.91 6.46 -6.11
C GLU A 31 -9.78 7.41 -6.53
N GLU A 32 -10.08 8.70 -6.68
CA GLU A 32 -9.08 9.71 -7.06
C GLU A 32 -8.00 9.92 -5.97
N ALA A 33 -8.39 9.93 -4.70
CA ALA A 33 -7.45 10.07 -3.59
C ALA A 33 -6.60 8.81 -3.44
N ASP A 34 -7.23 7.63 -3.51
CA ASP A 34 -6.55 6.34 -3.48
C ASP A 34 -5.52 6.22 -4.61
N ARG A 35 -5.87 6.68 -5.81
CA ARG A 35 -4.96 6.69 -6.97
C ARG A 35 -3.71 7.50 -6.69
N LYS A 36 -3.85 8.71 -6.15
CA LYS A 36 -2.71 9.59 -5.79
C LYS A 36 -1.80 8.91 -4.77
N VAL A 37 -2.37 8.22 -3.78
CA VAL A 37 -1.60 7.43 -2.79
C VAL A 37 -0.87 6.26 -3.46
N VAL A 38 -1.52 5.50 -4.35
CA VAL A 38 -0.86 4.40 -5.09
C VAL A 38 0.31 4.93 -5.92
N GLU A 39 0.10 6.01 -6.67
CA GLU A 39 1.11 6.65 -7.52
C GLU A 39 2.30 7.13 -6.68
N ARG A 40 2.05 7.71 -5.50
CA ARG A 40 3.11 8.13 -4.58
C ARG A 40 3.93 6.96 -4.04
N VAL A 41 3.28 5.86 -3.65
CA VAL A 41 4.00 4.64 -3.22
C VAL A 41 4.84 4.07 -4.37
N ALA A 42 4.30 4.10 -5.60
CA ALA A 42 5.02 3.69 -6.79
C ALA A 42 6.27 4.54 -7.06
N GLU A 43 6.17 5.84 -6.90
CA GLU A 43 7.28 6.79 -7.05
C GLU A 43 8.40 6.52 -6.03
N VAL A 44 8.07 6.43 -4.74
CA VAL A 44 9.06 6.14 -3.68
C VAL A 44 9.71 4.77 -3.89
N ALA A 45 8.94 3.77 -4.28
CA ALA A 45 9.42 2.44 -4.62
C ALA A 45 10.41 2.46 -5.79
N ALA A 46 10.08 3.17 -6.86
CA ALA A 46 10.95 3.32 -8.04
C ALA A 46 12.26 4.03 -7.68
N ASN A 47 12.21 5.12 -6.92
CA ASN A 47 13.39 5.88 -6.50
C ASN A 47 14.36 5.03 -5.65
N ARG A 48 13.83 4.09 -4.87
CA ARG A 48 14.63 3.16 -4.05
C ARG A 48 15.00 1.84 -4.75
N GLY A 49 14.42 1.55 -5.91
CA GLY A 49 14.55 0.25 -6.56
C GLY A 49 13.97 -0.91 -5.72
N LEU A 50 12.96 -0.64 -4.91
CA LEU A 50 12.33 -1.62 -4.01
C LEU A 50 10.89 -1.92 -4.42
N PRO A 51 10.35 -3.11 -4.10
CA PRO A 51 8.93 -3.41 -4.32
C PRO A 51 8.02 -2.48 -3.51
N ARG A 52 6.88 -2.09 -4.11
CA ARG A 52 5.84 -1.25 -3.45
C ARG A 52 5.37 -1.85 -2.12
N ALA A 53 5.28 -3.18 -2.05
CA ALA A 53 4.93 -3.89 -0.82
C ALA A 53 5.92 -3.62 0.30
N GLN A 54 7.22 -3.57 0.00
CA GLN A 54 8.26 -3.29 0.99
C GLN A 54 8.18 -1.85 1.50
N ILE A 55 7.93 -0.87 0.61
CA ILE A 55 7.74 0.53 1.01
C ILE A 55 6.51 0.68 1.92
N ALA A 56 5.39 0.08 1.54
CA ALA A 56 4.15 0.17 2.33
C ALA A 56 4.29 -0.47 3.71
N LEU A 57 4.96 -1.63 3.79
CA LEU A 57 5.20 -2.31 5.07
C LEU A 57 6.23 -1.57 5.92
N ALA A 58 7.30 -1.04 5.33
CA ALA A 58 8.29 -0.24 6.03
C ALA A 58 7.70 1.05 6.63
N TRP A 59 6.77 1.69 5.93
CA TRP A 59 5.99 2.80 6.46
C TRP A 59 5.21 2.37 7.71
N LEU A 60 4.51 1.24 7.64
CA LEU A 60 3.69 0.72 8.73
C LEU A 60 4.53 0.31 9.95
N PHE A 61 5.70 -0.30 9.74
CA PHE A 61 6.63 -0.69 10.81
C PHE A 61 7.27 0.48 11.55
N GLN A 62 7.22 1.69 11.00
CA GLN A 62 7.80 2.90 11.61
C GLN A 62 6.77 3.76 12.35
N LYS A 63 5.53 3.27 12.48
CA LYS A 63 4.49 3.92 13.29
C LYS A 63 4.56 3.45 14.72
N GLU A 64 4.68 4.40 15.65
CA GLU A 64 4.82 4.10 17.09
C GLU A 64 3.60 3.35 17.63
N GLU A 65 2.42 3.62 17.07
CA GLU A 65 1.15 3.00 17.44
C GLU A 65 1.02 1.56 16.92
N VAL A 66 1.92 1.11 16.04
CA VAL A 66 1.86 -0.20 15.39
C VAL A 66 2.89 -1.15 16.01
N THR A 67 2.41 -2.09 16.83
CA THR A 67 3.28 -3.13 17.40
C THR A 67 3.61 -4.25 16.41
N ALA A 68 2.60 -4.78 15.71
CA ALA A 68 2.77 -5.85 14.73
C ALA A 68 1.62 -5.82 13.70
N PRO A 69 1.91 -5.56 12.41
CA PRO A 69 0.88 -5.58 11.38
C PRO A 69 0.48 -7.00 10.99
N ILE A 70 -0.78 -7.18 10.60
CA ILE A 70 -1.31 -8.44 10.07
C ILE A 70 -1.02 -8.50 8.57
N ILE A 71 -0.35 -9.56 8.12
CA ILE A 71 0.06 -9.73 6.72
C ILE A 71 -0.66 -10.93 6.12
N GLY A 72 -1.47 -10.68 5.08
CA GLY A 72 -2.11 -11.73 4.30
C GLY A 72 -1.16 -12.24 3.21
N SER A 73 -0.78 -13.53 3.27
CA SER A 73 0.09 -14.15 2.27
C SER A 73 -0.62 -15.30 1.56
N THR A 74 -0.67 -15.23 0.23
CA THR A 74 -1.14 -16.32 -0.64
C THR A 74 0.00 -16.93 -1.47
N LYS A 75 1.22 -16.37 -1.36
CA LYS A 75 2.43 -16.79 -2.06
C LYS A 75 3.63 -16.57 -1.15
N THR A 76 4.63 -17.46 -1.22
CA THR A 76 5.85 -17.35 -0.41
C THR A 76 6.55 -15.99 -0.58
N SER A 77 6.56 -15.44 -1.79
CA SER A 77 7.16 -14.13 -2.09
C SER A 77 6.57 -12.99 -1.26
N HIS A 78 5.30 -13.07 -0.84
CA HIS A 78 4.73 -12.04 0.04
C HIS A 78 5.36 -12.04 1.43
N LEU A 79 5.78 -13.22 1.92
CA LEU A 79 6.49 -13.34 3.20
C LEU A 79 7.92 -12.83 3.07
N GLU A 80 8.58 -13.13 1.94
CA GLU A 80 9.92 -12.62 1.64
C GLU A 80 9.93 -11.08 1.61
N ASP A 81 8.99 -10.46 0.89
CA ASP A 81 8.84 -9.00 0.88
C ASP A 81 8.57 -8.44 2.27
N ALA A 82 7.72 -9.10 3.07
CA ALA A 82 7.43 -8.67 4.43
C ALA A 82 8.66 -8.69 5.35
N VAL A 83 9.48 -9.73 5.23
CA VAL A 83 10.73 -9.84 5.99
C VAL A 83 11.74 -8.80 5.51
N SER A 84 11.92 -8.62 4.20
CA SER A 84 12.82 -7.62 3.63
C SER A 84 12.46 -6.19 4.02
N ALA A 85 11.16 -5.89 4.15
CA ALA A 85 10.68 -4.58 4.58
C ALA A 85 11.16 -4.16 5.99
N LEU A 86 11.53 -5.11 6.87
CA LEU A 86 12.07 -4.80 8.19
C LEU A 86 13.44 -4.09 8.12
N SER A 87 14.19 -4.30 7.04
CA SER A 87 15.48 -3.67 6.81
C SER A 87 15.37 -2.30 6.13
N VAL A 88 14.17 -1.91 5.69
CA VAL A 88 13.94 -0.63 5.01
C VAL A 88 13.65 0.45 6.05
N LYS A 89 14.49 1.49 6.08
CA LYS A 89 14.27 2.71 6.86
C LYS A 89 13.89 3.84 5.92
N LEU A 90 12.68 4.37 6.10
CA LEU A 90 12.21 5.52 5.32
C LEU A 90 12.67 6.80 6.00
N THR A 91 13.01 7.80 5.20
CA THR A 91 13.38 9.11 5.74
C THR A 91 12.13 9.87 6.20
N PRO A 92 12.25 10.88 7.07
CA PRO A 92 11.12 11.72 7.46
C PRO A 92 10.41 12.37 6.25
N GLU A 93 11.16 12.74 5.22
CA GLU A 93 10.64 13.34 3.99
C GLU A 93 9.80 12.33 3.20
N GLU A 94 10.25 11.09 3.10
CA GLU A 94 9.48 10.03 2.43
C GLU A 94 8.23 9.66 3.21
N ILE A 95 8.30 9.59 4.54
CA ILE A 95 7.12 9.35 5.39
C ILE A 95 6.10 10.48 5.18
N THR A 96 6.54 11.73 5.24
CA THR A 96 5.69 12.90 5.00
C THR A 96 5.05 12.84 3.62
N SER A 97 5.85 12.51 2.60
CA SER A 97 5.39 12.36 1.24
C SER A 97 4.37 11.22 1.09
N LEU A 98 4.54 10.08 1.77
CA LEU A 98 3.56 8.99 1.72
C LEU A 98 2.21 9.35 2.37
N GLU A 99 2.19 10.35 3.26
CA GLU A 99 1.02 10.72 4.06
C GLU A 99 0.25 11.94 3.54
N GLU A 100 0.92 12.88 2.88
CA GLU A 100 0.34 14.18 2.53
C GLU A 100 -0.92 14.08 1.65
N LEU A 101 -1.06 12.99 0.90
CA LEU A 101 -2.16 12.75 -0.04
C LEU A 101 -3.32 11.97 0.58
N TYR A 102 -3.19 11.53 1.83
CA TYR A 102 -4.21 10.73 2.49
C TYR A 102 -5.46 11.56 2.81
N VAL A 103 -6.62 11.04 2.42
CA VAL A 103 -7.94 11.60 2.76
C VAL A 103 -8.70 10.60 3.63
N PRO A 104 -9.22 11.01 4.80
CA PRO A 104 -10.05 10.14 5.64
C PRO A 104 -11.26 9.61 4.86
N HIS A 105 -11.51 8.31 4.99
CA HIS A 105 -12.65 7.67 4.36
C HIS A 105 -13.85 7.68 5.31
N PRO A 106 -15.06 8.07 4.85
CA PRO A 106 -16.25 8.03 5.67
C PRO A 106 -16.60 6.57 6.03
N LEU A 107 -17.01 6.34 7.27
CA LEU A 107 -17.53 5.06 7.72
C LEU A 107 -18.82 4.73 6.93
N VAL A 108 -18.94 3.48 6.48
CA VAL A 108 -20.10 2.95 5.77
C VAL A 108 -20.93 2.02 6.64
#